data_AF-A0A2V1DQU6-F1
#
_entry.id   AF-A0A2V1DQU6-F1
#
_cell.length_a   1.000
_cell.length_b   1.000
_cell.length_c   1.000
_cell.angle_alpha   90.00
_cell.angle_beta   90.00
_cell.angle_gamma   90.00
#
_symmetry.space_group_name_H-M   'P 1'
#
loop_
_entity.id
_entity.type
_entity.pdbx_description
1 polymer ?
#
loop_
_entity_poly.entity_id
_entity_poly.type
_entity_poly.pdbx_seq_one_letter_code
_entity_poly.pdbx_strand_id
1 'polypeptide(L)'
;MGLVAFTPSFDRRQGWVSIGPWNSYTYMGHSKQAVGGLDSSKRNKWLALRKDAARAADAWKYMDPAVHPLKIPILSPPPKPQVRAFQRGATSISELSDHQLKLYIILYALWQDEYKRYERIHDVMGRIHADCLIYLWQDFWYLVMDLEIPHERLCALKNHFSPTK
;
A
#
# COMPACT_ATOMS: atom_id res chain seq x y z
N MET A 1 -32.22 -24.54 22.35
CA MET A 1 -31.51 -25.48 21.46
C MET A 1 -32.19 -25.45 20.12
N GLY A 2 -31.45 -25.19 19.05
CA GLY A 2 -31.97 -25.12 17.68
C GLY A 2 -30.96 -24.45 16.75
N LEU A 3 -29.95 -25.20 16.33
CA LEU A 3 -29.02 -24.82 15.26
C LEU A 3 -29.79 -24.92 13.93
N VAL A 4 -30.01 -23.79 13.26
CA VAL A 4 -30.44 -23.78 11.86
C VAL A 4 -29.20 -23.50 11.02
N ALA A 5 -28.77 -24.51 10.28
CA ALA A 5 -27.71 -24.42 9.29
C ALA A 5 -28.16 -23.49 8.13
N PHE A 6 -27.40 -22.42 7.89
CA PHE A 6 -27.60 -21.55 6.73
C PHE A 6 -26.55 -21.90 5.67
N THR A 7 -26.96 -22.65 4.66
CA THR A 7 -26.16 -22.84 3.44
C THR A 7 -26.31 -21.60 2.56
N PRO A 8 -25.24 -20.86 2.21
CA PRO A 8 -25.37 -19.76 1.26
C PRO A 8 -25.44 -20.35 -0.16
N SER A 9 -26.59 -20.20 -0.80
CA SER A 9 -26.74 -20.35 -2.25
C SER A 9 -25.99 -19.22 -2.95
N PHE A 10 -25.11 -19.58 -3.88
CA PHE A 10 -24.26 -18.67 -4.63
C PHE A 10 -25.07 -17.98 -5.75
N ASP A 11 -25.65 -16.81 -5.47
CA ASP A 11 -26.21 -15.94 -6.51
C ASP A 11 -25.09 -15.09 -7.13
N ARG A 12 -24.94 -15.22 -8.44
CA ARG A 12 -23.75 -14.82 -9.21
C ARG A 12 -23.88 -13.41 -9.80
N ARG A 13 -24.82 -12.58 -9.36
CA ARG A 13 -25.13 -11.30 -10.05
C ARG A 13 -25.22 -10.02 -9.22
N GLN A 14 -25.29 -10.04 -7.89
CA GLN A 14 -25.26 -8.81 -7.09
C GLN A 14 -24.59 -9.05 -5.75
N GLY A 15 -23.46 -8.38 -5.50
CA GLY A 15 -22.77 -8.41 -4.21
C GLY A 15 -22.85 -7.06 -3.52
N TRP A 16 -23.48 -7.02 -2.33
CA TRP A 16 -23.30 -5.96 -1.34
C TRP A 16 -23.20 -6.61 0.05
N VAL A 17 -22.25 -6.17 0.87
CA VAL A 17 -22.44 -5.54 2.20
C VAL A 17 -21.07 -5.37 2.88
N SER A 18 -20.83 -4.15 3.35
CA SER A 18 -19.62 -3.63 4.01
C SER A 18 -19.23 -4.33 5.31
N ILE A 19 -17.92 -4.52 5.48
CA ILE A 19 -17.25 -4.62 6.79
C ILE A 19 -15.94 -3.81 6.70
N GLY A 20 -15.84 -2.70 7.44
CA GLY A 20 -14.60 -1.92 7.68
C GLY A 20 -14.21 -0.93 6.58
N PRO A 21 -13.68 0.27 6.92
CA PRO A 21 -13.36 1.27 5.93
C PRO A 21 -12.02 0.90 5.26
N TRP A 22 -11.99 1.03 3.94
CA TRP A 22 -10.80 0.91 3.09
C TRP A 22 -10.40 -0.52 2.67
N ASN A 23 -11.38 -1.24 2.12
CA ASN A 23 -11.09 -2.27 1.13
C ASN A 23 -12.05 -2.12 -0.05
N SER A 24 -11.84 -1.06 -0.84
CA SER A 24 -12.52 -0.89 -2.13
C SER A 24 -11.49 -0.55 -3.20
N TYR A 25 -10.67 -1.54 -3.56
CA TYR A 25 -9.96 -1.51 -4.82
C TYR A 25 -10.99 -1.71 -5.93
N THR A 26 -11.50 -0.61 -6.50
CA THR A 26 -12.22 -0.64 -7.76
C THR A 26 -11.23 -1.05 -8.85
N TYR A 27 -11.26 -2.34 -9.19
CA TYR A 27 -10.55 -2.92 -10.33
C TYR A 27 -11.07 -2.29 -11.62
N MET A 28 -10.38 -1.27 -12.13
CA MET A 28 -10.50 -0.91 -13.55
C MET A 28 -9.75 -1.95 -14.37
N GLY A 29 -10.49 -2.58 -15.28
CA GLY A 29 -10.06 -3.75 -16.03
C GLY A 29 -8.79 -3.53 -16.84
N HIS A 30 -7.79 -4.37 -16.58
CA HIS A 30 -6.75 -4.70 -17.53
C HIS A 30 -6.83 -6.19 -17.87
N SER A 31 -7.22 -6.44 -19.12
CA SER A 31 -7.00 -7.63 -19.95
C SER A 31 -6.32 -8.83 -19.26
N LYS A 32 -7.09 -9.92 -19.11
CA LYS A 32 -6.57 -11.27 -18.87
C LYS A 32 -5.71 -11.71 -20.05
N GLN A 33 -4.40 -11.56 -19.94
CA GLN A 33 -3.48 -12.40 -20.68
C GLN A 33 -2.85 -13.35 -19.68
N ALA A 34 -3.33 -14.59 -19.68
CA ALA A 34 -2.66 -15.70 -19.02
C ALA A 34 -1.31 -15.90 -19.72
N VAL A 35 -0.23 -15.45 -19.09
CA VAL A 35 1.12 -15.60 -19.63
C VAL A 35 1.62 -16.97 -19.20
N GLY A 36 1.49 -17.95 -20.10
CA GLY A 36 2.22 -19.21 -19.99
C GLY A 36 3.73 -18.93 -19.87
N GLY A 37 4.40 -19.72 -19.01
CA GLY A 37 5.85 -19.79 -18.84
C GLY A 37 6.57 -18.45 -18.97
N LEU A 38 6.66 -17.71 -17.86
CA LEU A 38 7.47 -16.50 -17.83
C LEU A 38 8.93 -16.88 -18.16
N ASP A 39 9.45 -16.44 -19.30
CA ASP A 39 10.89 -16.47 -19.57
C ASP A 39 11.59 -15.37 -18.73
N SER A 40 12.87 -15.57 -18.40
CA SER A 40 13.69 -14.62 -17.63
C SER A 40 13.63 -13.16 -18.11
N SER A 41 13.50 -12.93 -19.42
CA SER A 41 13.37 -11.62 -20.06
C SER A 41 12.05 -10.93 -19.70
N LYS A 42 10.92 -11.66 -19.72
CA LYS A 42 9.60 -11.11 -19.33
C LYS A 42 9.57 -10.73 -17.85
N ARG A 43 10.22 -11.52 -16.98
CA ARG A 43 10.34 -11.21 -15.54
C ARG A 43 11.19 -9.98 -15.28
N ASN A 44 12.35 -9.87 -15.91
CA ASN A 44 13.25 -8.72 -15.77
C ASN A 44 12.56 -7.44 -16.24
N LYS A 45 11.80 -7.50 -17.35
CA LYS A 45 10.97 -6.39 -17.82
C LYS A 45 9.89 -6.01 -16.80
N TRP A 46 9.17 -6.98 -16.26
CA TRP A 46 8.16 -6.73 -15.23
C TRP A 46 8.77 -6.05 -14.00
N LEU A 47 9.89 -6.55 -13.47
CA LEU A 47 10.55 -5.97 -12.31
C LEU A 47 11.05 -4.55 -12.58
N ALA A 48 11.62 -4.30 -13.77
CA ALA A 48 12.05 -2.97 -14.18
C ALA A 48 10.88 -1.97 -14.22
N LEU A 49 9.75 -2.36 -14.82
CA LEU A 49 8.54 -1.52 -14.88
C LEU A 49 8.02 -1.17 -13.48
N ARG A 50 8.03 -2.11 -12.53
CA ARG A 50 7.59 -1.86 -11.15
C ARG A 50 8.57 -1.01 -10.37
N LYS A 51 9.87 -1.20 -10.59
CA LYS A 51 10.91 -0.34 -10.03
C LYS A 51 10.76 1.10 -10.49
N ASP A 52 10.47 1.33 -11.77
CA ASP A 52 10.29 2.67 -12.32
C ASP A 52 9.00 3.32 -11.80
N ALA A 53 7.90 2.57 -11.72
CA ALA A 53 6.65 3.04 -11.10
C ALA A 53 6.85 3.42 -9.62
N ALA A 54 7.59 2.60 -8.86
CA ALA A 54 7.90 2.89 -7.46
C ALA A 54 8.81 4.12 -7.30
N ARG A 55 9.78 4.31 -8.20
CA ARG A 55 10.66 5.48 -8.20
C ARG A 55 9.91 6.76 -8.52
N ALA A 56 9.01 6.73 -9.50
CA ALA A 56 8.18 7.88 -9.84
C ALA A 56 7.30 8.38 -8.67
N ALA A 57 6.98 7.49 -7.72
CA ALA A 57 6.19 7.80 -6.53
C ALA A 57 7.03 7.97 -5.25
N ASP A 58 8.36 7.98 -5.31
CA ASP A 58 9.27 7.94 -4.16
C ASP A 58 9.05 6.74 -3.20
N ALA A 59 8.37 5.69 -3.67
CA ALA A 59 8.02 4.51 -2.89
C ALA A 59 9.16 3.48 -2.82
N TRP A 60 10.06 3.47 -3.81
CA TRP A 60 11.09 2.43 -3.94
C TRP A 60 11.97 2.27 -2.70
N LYS A 61 12.30 3.37 -2.02
CA LYS A 61 13.14 3.36 -0.80
C LYS A 61 12.54 2.56 0.37
N TYR A 62 11.24 2.30 0.36
CA TYR A 62 10.54 1.52 1.39
C TYR A 62 10.43 0.02 1.06
N MET A 63 10.87 -0.39 -0.13
CA MET A 63 10.68 -1.75 -0.63
C MET A 63 11.89 -2.30 -1.37
N ASP A 64 13.01 -1.57 -1.43
CA ASP A 64 14.19 -1.97 -2.18
C ASP A 64 14.82 -3.26 -1.62
N PRO A 65 14.80 -4.38 -2.36
CA PRO A 65 15.38 -5.65 -1.93
C PRO A 65 16.92 -5.65 -1.95
N ALA A 66 17.57 -4.57 -2.42
CA ALA A 66 19.01 -4.38 -2.26
C ALA A 66 19.39 -3.78 -0.90
N VAL A 67 18.43 -3.20 -0.18
CA VAL A 67 18.65 -2.59 1.13
C VAL A 67 18.38 -3.62 2.23
N HIS A 68 19.27 -3.66 3.22
CA HIS A 68 19.10 -4.52 4.39
C HIS A 68 17.79 -4.17 5.13
N PRO A 69 16.98 -5.14 5.59
CA PRO A 69 15.68 -4.88 6.23
C PRO A 69 15.73 -3.81 7.33
N LEU A 70 16.73 -3.88 8.22
CA LEU A 70 16.94 -2.91 9.30
C LEU A 70 17.26 -1.47 8.85
N LYS A 71 17.61 -1.27 7.57
CA LYS A 71 17.93 0.05 6.99
C LYS A 71 16.78 0.63 6.18
N ILE A 72 15.66 -0.08 6.07
CA ILE A 72 14.49 0.40 5.36
C ILE A 72 13.79 1.44 6.23
N PRO A 73 13.54 2.66 5.70
CA PRO A 73 12.80 3.67 6.43
C PRO A 73 11.39 3.15 6.76
N ILE A 74 10.87 3.49 7.93
CA ILE A 74 9.46 3.23 8.25
C ILE A 74 8.62 4.34 7.64
N LEU A 75 7.62 3.97 6.83
CA LEU A 75 6.63 4.92 6.34
C LEU A 75 5.58 5.16 7.43
N SER A 76 5.64 6.31 8.10
CA SER A 76 4.66 6.72 9.10
C SER A 76 3.82 7.91 8.61
N PRO A 77 2.53 7.99 8.98
CA PRO A 77 1.71 9.14 8.64
C PRO A 77 2.26 10.42 9.31
N PRO A 78 2.24 11.58 8.64
CA PRO A 78 2.67 12.83 9.24
C PRO A 78 1.75 13.22 10.40
N PRO A 79 2.30 13.78 11.49
CA PRO A 79 1.51 14.13 12.67
C PRO A 79 0.54 15.26 12.35
N LYS A 80 -0.75 15.02 12.61
CA LYS A 80 -1.79 16.04 12.41
C LYS A 80 -1.56 17.24 13.35
N PRO A 81 -1.58 18.49 12.85
CA PRO A 81 -1.53 19.67 13.69
C PRO A 81 -2.70 19.69 14.68
N GLN A 82 -2.41 20.01 15.94
CA GLN A 82 -3.41 20.04 17.00
C GLN A 82 -3.58 21.47 17.49
N VAL A 83 -4.83 21.90 17.70
CA VAL A 83 -5.16 23.25 18.20
C VAL A 83 -4.44 23.58 19.51
N ARG A 84 -4.27 22.57 20.38
CA ARG A 84 -3.53 22.70 21.66
C ARG A 84 -2.05 23.09 21.50
N ALA A 85 -1.46 22.91 20.31
CA ALA A 85 -0.10 23.32 20.02
C ALA A 85 0.03 24.84 19.82
N PHE A 86 -1.08 25.52 19.50
CA PHE A 86 -1.13 26.97 19.26
C PHE A 86 -1.65 27.72 20.48
N GLN A 87 -2.52 27.09 21.27
CA GLN A 87 -3.04 27.63 22.52
C GLN A 87 -3.22 26.53 23.55
N ARG A 88 -2.55 26.68 24.69
CA ARG A 88 -2.58 25.67 25.75
C ARG A 88 -3.99 25.53 26.30
N GLY A 89 -4.48 24.29 26.37
CA GLY A 89 -5.83 23.98 26.84
C GLY A 89 -6.91 24.16 25.77
N ALA A 90 -6.56 24.64 24.57
CA ALA A 90 -7.54 24.77 23.51
C ALA A 90 -8.03 23.39 23.03
N THR A 91 -9.33 23.23 22.92
CA THR A 91 -9.98 22.01 22.42
C THR A 91 -10.62 22.21 21.05
N SER A 92 -10.90 23.46 20.68
CA SER A 92 -11.55 23.85 19.44
C SER A 92 -10.81 24.97 18.72
N ILE A 93 -11.02 25.07 17.41
CA ILE A 93 -10.48 26.13 16.54
C ILE A 93 -11.04 27.50 16.95
N SER A 94 -12.27 27.55 17.46
CA SER A 94 -12.94 28.78 17.90
C SER A 94 -12.27 29.46 19.09
N GLU A 95 -11.43 28.74 19.82
CA GLU A 95 -10.72 29.25 20.99
C GLU A 95 -9.41 29.96 20.61
N LEU A 96 -8.99 29.84 19.34
CA LEU A 96 -7.78 30.46 18.81
C LEU A 96 -7.99 31.93 18.47
N SER A 97 -7.00 32.77 18.74
CA SER A 97 -6.94 34.13 18.19
C SER A 97 -6.77 34.11 16.66
N ASP A 98 -7.10 35.21 15.99
CA ASP A 98 -6.93 35.37 14.54
C ASP A 98 -5.52 35.03 14.04
N HIS A 99 -4.50 35.36 14.82
CA HIS A 99 -3.11 35.04 14.47
C HIS A 99 -2.82 33.53 14.58
N GLN A 100 -3.24 32.90 15.69
CA GLN A 100 -3.08 31.46 15.89
C GLN A 100 -3.89 30.66 14.88
N LEU A 101 -5.09 31.12 14.53
CA LEU A 101 -5.94 30.52 13.51
C LEU A 101 -5.25 30.52 12.14
N LYS A 102 -4.65 31.65 11.73
CA LYS A 102 -3.88 31.74 10.48
C LYS A 102 -2.73 30.74 10.45
N LEU A 103 -1.94 30.67 11.53
CA LEU A 103 -0.84 29.70 11.64
C LEU A 103 -1.34 28.25 11.60
N TYR A 104 -2.43 27.95 12.31
CA TYR A 104 -3.05 26.63 12.30
C TYR A 104 -3.50 26.23 10.89
N ILE A 105 -4.17 27.13 10.15
CA ILE A 105 -4.62 26.88 8.78
C ILE A 105 -3.44 26.56 7.85
N ILE A 106 -2.34 27.33 7.93
CA ILE A 106 -1.14 27.11 7.12
C ILE A 106 -0.53 25.74 7.41
N LEU A 107 -0.33 25.40 8.69
CA LEU A 107 0.25 24.12 9.07
C LEU A 107 -0.68 22.95 8.76
N TYR A 108 -1.99 23.14 8.85
CA TYR A 108 -2.97 22.15 8.45
C TYR A 108 -2.92 21.87 6.94
N ALA A 109 -2.79 22.91 6.12
CA ALA A 109 -2.64 22.76 4.67
C ALA A 109 -1.35 22.02 4.30
N LEU A 110 -0.22 22.37 4.91
CA LEU A 110 1.05 21.65 4.73
C LEU A 110 0.93 20.17 5.13
N TRP A 111 0.31 19.89 6.28
CA TRP A 111 0.04 18.53 6.72
C TRP A 111 -0.84 17.75 5.72
N GLN A 112 -1.87 18.38 5.15
CA GLN A 112 -2.70 17.72 4.13
C GLN A 112 -1.90 17.31 2.90
N ASP A 113 -0.97 18.15 2.44
CA ASP A 113 -0.13 17.83 1.29
C ASP A 113 0.88 16.73 1.60
N GLU A 114 1.49 16.76 2.79
CA GLU A 114 2.34 15.66 3.26
C GLU A 114 1.56 14.35 3.41
N TYR A 115 0.33 14.41 3.92
CA TYR A 115 -0.53 13.26 4.11
C TYR A 115 -0.94 12.64 2.76
N LYS A 116 -1.28 13.45 1.75
CA LYS A 116 -1.51 12.97 0.38
C LYS A 116 -0.29 12.30 -0.23
N ARG A 117 0.92 12.80 0.07
CA ARG A 117 2.17 12.15 -0.36
C ARG A 117 2.33 10.79 0.32
N TYR A 118 2.07 10.71 1.62
CA TYR A 118 2.05 9.46 2.37
C TYR A 118 1.06 8.46 1.77
N GLU A 119 -0.19 8.86 1.51
CA GLU A 119 -1.22 8.01 0.88
C GLU A 119 -0.79 7.52 -0.51
N ARG A 120 -0.24 8.40 -1.35
CA ARG A 120 0.25 8.02 -2.68
C ARG A 120 1.35 6.96 -2.61
N ILE A 121 2.31 7.12 -1.70
CA ILE A 121 3.38 6.14 -1.50
C ILE A 121 2.76 4.81 -1.06
N HIS A 122 1.89 4.84 -0.06
CA HIS A 122 1.22 3.67 0.48
C HIS A 122 0.41 2.92 -0.61
N ASP A 123 -0.35 3.64 -1.43
CA ASP A 123 -1.12 3.08 -2.54
C ASP A 123 -0.24 2.40 -3.58
N VAL A 124 0.88 3.02 -3.95
CA VAL A 124 1.83 2.43 -4.91
C VAL A 124 2.46 1.17 -4.33
N MET A 125 2.80 1.17 -3.04
CA MET A 125 3.30 -0.02 -2.36
C MET A 125 2.25 -1.15 -2.37
N GLY A 126 1.00 -0.83 -2.06
CA GLY A 126 -0.13 -1.78 -2.11
C GLY A 126 -0.41 -2.32 -3.50
N ARG A 127 -0.33 -1.47 -4.54
CA ARG A 127 -0.47 -1.90 -5.95
C ARG A 127 0.65 -2.87 -6.33
N ILE A 128 1.91 -2.52 -6.06
CA ILE A 128 3.04 -3.40 -6.35
C ILE A 128 2.91 -4.72 -5.61
N HIS A 129 2.45 -4.70 -4.35
CA HIS A 129 2.14 -5.90 -3.59
C HIS A 129 1.07 -6.74 -4.29
N ALA A 130 -0.06 -6.17 -4.67
CA ALA A 130 -1.12 -6.85 -5.41
C ALA A 130 -0.63 -7.37 -6.79
N ASP A 131 0.25 -6.64 -7.46
CA ASP A 131 0.82 -7.04 -8.74
C ASP A 131 1.81 -8.20 -8.60
N CYS A 132 2.61 -8.23 -7.53
CA CYS A 132 3.37 -9.42 -7.16
C CYS A 132 2.40 -10.61 -6.96
N LEU A 133 1.23 -10.33 -6.38
CA LEU A 133 0.19 -11.31 -6.15
C LEU A 133 -0.64 -11.71 -7.38
N ILE A 134 -0.50 -11.07 -8.53
CA ILE A 134 -1.29 -11.43 -9.72
C ILE A 134 -0.37 -12.00 -10.80
N TYR A 135 0.82 -11.41 -10.94
CA TYR A 135 1.70 -11.68 -12.07
C TYR A 135 2.66 -12.86 -11.85
N LEU A 136 2.93 -13.22 -10.59
CA LEU A 136 3.90 -14.28 -10.24
C LEU A 136 3.23 -15.60 -9.83
N TRP A 137 1.90 -15.70 -9.96
CA TRP A 137 1.06 -16.55 -9.10
C TRP A 137 0.88 -18.02 -9.47
N GLN A 138 1.38 -18.53 -10.59
CA GLN A 138 1.33 -19.98 -10.82
C GLN A 138 2.57 -20.72 -10.29
N ASP A 139 3.76 -20.15 -10.41
CA ASP A 139 5.00 -20.91 -10.18
C ASP A 139 5.70 -20.57 -8.85
N PHE A 140 5.37 -19.44 -8.21
CA PHE A 140 6.14 -18.91 -7.06
C PHE A 140 5.30 -18.54 -5.84
N TRP A 141 4.02 -18.92 -5.82
CA TRP A 141 3.08 -18.58 -4.75
C TRP A 141 3.58 -19.01 -3.36
N TYR A 142 4.17 -20.21 -3.28
CA TYR A 142 4.71 -20.78 -2.04
C TYR A 142 5.85 -19.95 -1.42
N LEU A 143 6.53 -19.09 -2.18
CA LEU A 143 7.64 -18.26 -1.68
C LEU A 143 7.17 -16.99 -0.95
N VAL A 144 5.93 -16.56 -1.17
CA VAL A 144 5.45 -15.23 -0.76
C VAL A 144 4.18 -15.27 0.08
N MET A 145 3.51 -16.42 0.17
CA MET A 145 2.21 -16.54 0.84
C MET A 145 2.25 -16.23 2.33
N ASP A 146 3.34 -16.56 3.02
CA ASP A 146 3.52 -16.31 4.46
C ASP A 146 4.18 -14.96 4.77
N LEU A 147 4.54 -14.19 3.74
CA LEU A 147 5.20 -12.90 3.88
C LEU A 147 4.17 -11.77 3.78
N GLU A 148 4.07 -10.91 4.78
CA GLU A 148 3.13 -9.79 4.74
C GLU A 148 3.74 -8.53 4.11
N ILE A 149 5.06 -8.37 4.26
CA ILE A 149 5.75 -7.12 3.92
C ILE A 149 6.21 -7.16 2.44
N PRO A 150 5.91 -6.11 1.64
CA PRO A 150 6.33 -6.04 0.24
C PRO A 150 7.85 -6.21 0.02
N HIS A 151 8.66 -5.68 0.93
CA HIS A 151 10.13 -5.84 0.90
C HIS A 151 10.54 -7.31 1.01
N GLU A 152 9.98 -8.05 1.97
CA GLU A 152 10.32 -9.46 2.19
C GLU A 152 9.95 -10.30 0.97
N ARG A 153 8.79 -10.04 0.37
CA ARG A 153 8.38 -10.69 -0.87
C ARG A 153 9.35 -10.40 -2.01
N LEU A 154 9.74 -9.14 -2.21
CA LEU A 154 10.72 -8.78 -3.23
C LEU A 154 12.10 -9.41 -2.96
N CYS A 155 12.50 -9.55 -1.69
CA CYS A 155 13.72 -10.26 -1.31
C CYS A 155 13.64 -11.76 -1.62
N ALA A 156 12.55 -12.43 -1.23
CA ALA A 156 12.33 -13.84 -1.51
C ALA A 156 12.35 -14.13 -3.02
N LEU A 157 11.69 -13.27 -3.80
CA LEU A 157 11.69 -13.34 -5.26
C LEU A 157 13.10 -13.12 -5.82
N LYS A 158 13.82 -12.09 -5.36
CA LYS A 158 15.20 -11.83 -5.78
C LYS A 158 16.12 -13.02 -5.51
N ASN A 159 16.06 -13.59 -4.30
CA ASN A 159 16.87 -14.74 -3.89
C ASN A 159 16.56 -15.98 -4.74
N HIS A 160 15.29 -16.18 -5.09
CA HIS A 160 14.89 -17.31 -5.93
C HIS A 160 15.34 -17.13 -7.40
N PHE A 161 15.24 -15.92 -7.94
CA PHE A 161 15.57 -15.66 -9.36
C PHE A 161 17.06 -15.49 -9.62
N SER A 162 17.79 -14.98 -8.65
CA SER A 162 19.22 -14.75 -8.71
C SER A 162 19.83 -15.07 -7.34
N PRO A 163 19.97 -16.38 -7.00
CA PRO A 163 20.61 -16.76 -5.76
C PRO A 163 22.00 -16.15 -5.74
N THR A 164 22.21 -15.22 -4.80
CA THR A 164 23.51 -14.59 -4.63
C THR A 164 24.41 -15.68 -4.04
N LYS A 165 25.33 -16.21 -4.86
CA LYS A 165 26.37 -17.14 -4.39
C LYS A 165 27.31 -16.45 -3.41
#